data_AF-A0A2V8ZXJ4-F1
#
_entry.id   AF-A0A2V8ZXJ4-F1
#
_cell.length_a   1.000
_cell.length_b   1.000
_cell.length_c   1.000
_cell.angle_alpha   90.00
_cell.angle_beta   90.00
_cell.angle_gamma   90.00
#
_symmetry.space_group_name_H-M   'P 1'
#
loop_
_entity.id
_entity.type
_entity.pdbx_description
1 polymer ?
#
loop_
_entity_poly.entity_id
_entity_poly.type
_entity_poly.pdbx_seq_one_letter_code
_entity_poly.pdbx_strand_id
1 'polypeptide(L)' 'MRRGLLVPVFGMIVLGGLAFLNRLAAQEKKDAMPEPTVKVGDVAPDFTLRDTHGKEVSLHDFRGKKSVALAFYVFAFTGG' A
#
# COMPACT_ATOMS: atom_id res chain seq x y z
N MET A 1 -44.03 -22.27 47.02
CA MET A 1 -44.64 -21.94 45.72
C MET A 1 -43.90 -20.74 45.12
N ARG A 2 -43.44 -20.87 43.86
CA ARG A 2 -43.04 -19.80 42.90
C ARG A 2 -41.82 -18.95 43.32
N ARG A 3 -40.57 -19.34 43.04
CA ARG A 3 -39.83 -19.29 41.75
C ARG A 3 -40.01 -17.98 40.97
N GLY A 4 -38.93 -17.21 40.85
CA GLY A 4 -38.62 -16.43 39.65
C GLY A 4 -38.27 -14.97 39.90
N LEU A 5 -36.97 -14.66 40.08
CA LEU A 5 -36.32 -13.52 39.42
C LEU A 5 -34.80 -13.59 39.61
N LEU A 6 -34.16 -14.58 38.97
CA LEU A 6 -32.71 -14.59 38.81
C LEU A 6 -32.42 -14.89 37.34
N VAL A 7 -31.56 -14.05 36.74
CA VAL A 7 -31.01 -14.09 35.36
C VAL A 7 -31.87 -13.30 34.34
N PRO A 8 -31.31 -12.27 33.66
CA PRO A 8 -30.15 -12.47 32.78
C PRO A 8 -29.09 -11.37 32.81
N VAL A 9 -28.18 -11.41 33.79
CA VAL A 9 -26.84 -10.81 33.61
C VAL A 9 -25.94 -11.73 32.76
N PHE A 10 -26.28 -13.03 32.66
CA PHE A 10 -25.58 -13.99 31.82
C PHE A 10 -25.86 -13.84 30.31
N GLY A 11 -27.02 -13.28 29.92
CA GLY A 11 -27.40 -13.14 28.51
C GLY A 11 -26.58 -12.08 27.75
N MET A 12 -26.13 -11.02 28.43
CA MET A 12 -25.33 -9.96 27.79
C MET A 12 -23.85 -10.34 27.62
N ILE A 13 -23.31 -11.24 28.44
CA ILE A 13 -21.91 -11.67 28.34
C ILE A 13 -21.72 -12.64 27.15
N VAL A 14 -22.71 -13.49 26.87
CA VAL A 14 -22.69 -14.40 25.71
C VAL A 14 -22.84 -13.64 24.38
N LEU A 15 -23.70 -12.60 24.33
CA LEU A 15 -23.83 -11.74 23.13
C LEU A 15 -22.58 -10.87 22.89
N GLY A 16 -21.93 -10.37 23.95
CA GLY A 16 -20.68 -9.59 23.83
C GLY A 16 -19.48 -10.45 23.42
N GLY A 17 -19.39 -11.68 23.91
CA GLY A 17 -18.31 -12.62 23.60
C GLY A 17 -18.29 -13.07 22.13
N LEU A 18 -19.47 -13.28 21.53
CA LEU A 18 -19.57 -13.65 20.11
C LEU A 18 -19.15 -12.48 19.17
N ALA A 19 -19.50 -11.25 19.54
CA ALA A 19 -19.05 -10.05 18.83
C ALA A 19 -17.54 -9.79 19.00
N PHE A 20 -16.98 -10.12 20.17
CA PHE A 20 -15.54 -10.01 20.44
C PHE A 20 -14.71 -11.08 19.70
N LEU A 21 -15.21 -12.32 19.60
CA LEU A 21 -14.60 -13.37 18.78
C LEU A 21 -14.58 -12.98 17.29
N ASN A 22 -15.67 -12.36 16.80
CA ASN A 22 -15.72 -11.90 15.41
C ASN A 22 -14.76 -10.71 15.16
N ARG A 23 -14.44 -9.91 16.18
CA ARG A 23 -13.45 -8.83 16.11
C ARG A 23 -11.99 -9.29 16.23
N LEU A 24 -11.73 -10.41 16.91
CA LEU A 24 -10.39 -11.04 16.95
C LEU A 24 -10.04 -11.72 15.63
N ALA A 25 -11.05 -12.32 14.96
CA ALA A 25 -10.88 -12.91 13.63
C ALA A 25 -10.75 -11.85 12.52
N ALA A 26 -11.36 -10.68 12.71
CA ALA A 26 -11.17 -9.49 11.88
C ALA A 26 -9.90 -8.71 12.28
N GLN A 27 -8.79 -9.42 12.49
CA GLN A 27 -7.48 -8.78 12.43
C GLN A 27 -7.25 -8.43 10.96
N GLU A 28 -7.39 -7.13 10.64
CA GLU A 28 -7.10 -6.57 9.33
C GLU A 28 -5.81 -7.16 8.79
N LYS A 29 -5.94 -7.97 7.74
CA LYS A 29 -4.84 -8.25 6.85
C LYS A 29 -4.52 -6.90 6.21
N LYS A 30 -3.60 -6.15 6.84
CA LYS A 30 -2.96 -4.99 6.21
C LYS A 30 -2.40 -5.53 4.91
N ASP A 31 -3.05 -5.21 3.79
CA ASP A 31 -2.51 -5.40 2.47
C ASP A 31 -1.22 -4.57 2.42
N ALA A 32 -0.12 -5.22 2.79
CA ALA A 32 1.19 -4.62 2.80
C ALA A 32 1.47 -4.25 1.35
N MET A 33 1.50 -2.94 1.07
CA MET A 33 1.98 -2.45 -0.21
C MET A 33 3.33 -3.13 -0.47
N PRO A 34 3.53 -3.77 -1.63
CA PRO A 34 4.81 -4.40 -1.93
C PRO A 34 5.90 -3.36 -1.72
N GLU A 35 6.93 -3.74 -0.96
CA GLU A 35 8.07 -2.85 -0.76
C GLU A 35 8.61 -2.44 -2.13
N PRO A 36 8.85 -1.13 -2.36
CA PRO A 36 9.44 -0.70 -3.61
C PRO A 36 10.80 -1.39 -3.75
N THR A 37 11.01 -2.04 -4.89
CA THR A 37 12.21 -2.84 -5.19
C THR A 37 13.49 -2.00 -5.30
N VAL A 38 13.36 -0.67 -5.34
CA VAL A 38 14.47 0.29 -5.48
C VAL A 38 14.80 0.91 -4.12
N LYS A 39 16.08 0.90 -3.74
CA LYS A 39 16.59 1.47 -2.49
C LYS A 39 17.47 2.68 -2.76
N VAL A 40 17.60 3.55 -1.76
CA VAL A 40 18.51 4.70 -1.85
C VAL A 40 19.95 4.20 -1.95
N GLY A 41 20.69 4.76 -2.91
CA GLY A 41 22.07 4.35 -3.22
C GLY A 41 22.16 3.29 -4.31
N ASP A 42 21.06 2.65 -4.70
CA ASP A 42 21.05 1.74 -5.84
C ASP A 42 21.42 2.51 -7.12
N VAL A 43 22.26 1.89 -7.94
CA VAL A 43 22.57 2.42 -9.26
C VAL A 43 21.32 2.31 -10.12
N ALA A 44 20.84 3.44 -10.63
CA ALA A 44 19.72 3.46 -11.57
C ALA A 44 20.02 2.56 -12.78
N PRO A 45 19.09 1.65 -13.16
CA PRO A 45 19.23 0.84 -14.36
C PRO A 45 19.38 1.72 -15.59
N ASP A 46 20.26 1.32 -16.51
CA ASP A 46 20.43 2.05 -17.75
C ASP A 46 19.27 1.78 -18.71
N PHE A 47 18.85 2.81 -19.44
CA PHE A 47 17.80 2.72 -20.44
C PHE A 47 18.04 3.77 -21.52
N THR A 48 17.52 3.46 -22.71
CA THR A 48 17.49 4.37 -23.85
C THR A 48 16.04 4.50 -24.32
N LEU A 49 15.57 5.74 -24.41
CA LEU A 49 14.22 6.06 -24.86
C LEU A 49 14.29 7.09 -25.99
N ARG A 50 13.21 7.18 -26.77
CA ARG A 50 13.00 8.26 -27.72
C ARG A 50 12.33 9.44 -27.02
N ASP A 51 12.85 10.65 -27.25
CA ASP A 51 12.23 11.88 -26.80
C ASP A 51 11.05 12.29 -27.72
N THR A 52 10.44 13.45 -27.43
CA THR A 52 9.31 14.00 -28.21
C THR A 52 9.64 14.34 -29.66
N HIS A 53 10.93 14.44 -30.01
CA HIS A 53 11.42 14.70 -31.36
C HIS A 53 11.91 13.41 -32.04
N GLY A 54 11.76 12.25 -31.39
CA GLY A 54 12.22 10.95 -31.88
C GLY A 54 13.72 10.71 -31.71
N LYS A 55 14.44 11.60 -31.04
CA LYS A 55 15.88 11.43 -30.77
C LYS A 55 16.07 10.42 -29.64
N GLU A 56 17.06 9.54 -29.81
CA GLU A 56 17.47 8.64 -28.74
C GLU A 56 18.21 9.40 -27.62
N VAL A 57 17.82 9.06 -26.39
CA VAL A 57 18.36 9.62 -25.15
C VAL A 57 18.63 8.46 -24.20
N SER A 58 19.87 8.34 -23.76
CA SER A 58 20.30 7.30 -22.81
C SER A 58 20.58 7.89 -21.44
N LEU A 59 20.24 7.16 -20.37
CA LEU A 59 20.48 7.64 -19.01
C LEU A 59 21.98 7.79 -18.72
N HIS A 60 22.81 6.87 -19.19
CA HIS A 60 24.27 6.92 -18.97
C HIS A 60 24.94 8.21 -19.49
N ASP A 61 24.37 8.88 -20.50
CA ASP A 61 24.94 10.12 -21.05
C ASP A 61 25.02 11.24 -20.02
N PHE A 62 24.17 11.21 -19.00
CA PHE A 62 24.07 12.21 -17.92
C PHE A 62 24.88 11.86 -16.68
N ARG A 63 25.33 10.61 -16.54
CA ARG A 63 26.02 10.12 -15.35
C ARG A 63 27.29 10.94 -15.08
N GLY A 64 27.40 11.48 -13.85
CA GLY A 64 28.53 12.32 -13.43
C GLY A 64 28.55 13.73 -14.01
N LYS A 65 27.58 14.10 -14.86
CA LYS A 65 27.52 15.43 -15.49
C LYS A 65 26.39 16.29 -14.94
N LYS A 66 25.24 15.70 -14.63
CA LYS A 66 24.03 16.40 -14.15
C LYS A 66 23.25 15.53 -13.18
N SER A 67 22.56 16.17 -12.23
CA SER A 67 21.51 15.51 -11.45
C SER A 67 20.27 15.28 -12.33
N VAL A 68 19.64 14.12 -12.20
CA VAL A 68 18.51 13.68 -13.03
C VAL A 68 17.36 13.25 -12.12
N ALA A 69 16.14 13.66 -12.46
CA ALA A 69 14.90 13.17 -11.85
C ALA A 69 14.09 12.40 -12.90
N LEU A 70 13.49 11.28 -12.50
CA LEU A 70 12.63 10.45 -13.36
C LEU A 70 11.21 10.46 -12.79
N ALA A 71 10.23 10.83 -13.63
CA ALA A 71 8.82 10.83 -13.28
C ALA A 71 8.05 9.97 -14.30
N PHE A 72 7.13 9.15 -13.80
CA PHE A 72 6.24 8.33 -14.61
C PHE A 72 4.83 8.92 -14.57
N TYR A 73 4.25 9.15 -15.74
CA TYR A 73 2.87 9.61 -15.89
C TYR A 73 2.08 8.51 -16.59
N VAL A 74 0.85 8.26 -16.14
CA VAL A 74 -0.01 7.20 -16.71
C VAL A 74 -0.47 7.57 -18.11
N PHE A 75 -0.97 8.81 -18.28
CA PHE A 75 -1.43 9.33 -19.56
C PHE A 75 -1.07 10.80 -19.73
N ALA A 76 -0.88 11.22 -20.98
CA ALA A 76 -0.72 12.63 -21.33
C ALA A 76 -1.98 13.44 -20.96
N PHE A 77 -1.79 14.72 -20.62
CA PHE A 77 -2.86 15.67 -20.30
C PHE A 77 -3.75 15.28 -19.10
N THR A 78 -3.16 14.62 -18.09
CA THR A 78 -3.84 14.29 -16.83
C THR A 78 -3.31 15.14 -15.67
N GLY A 79 -4.15 15.37 -14.65
CA GLY A 79 -3.70 15.92 -13.38
C GLY A 79 -2.92 14.86 -12.63
N GLY A 80 -1.59 14.99 -12.64
CA GLY A 80 -0.68 14.10 -11.91
C GLY A 80 -0.70 14.30 -10.41
#